data_AF-A0A2S9FW90-F1
#
_entry.id   AF-A0A2S9FW90-F1
#
_cell.length_a   1.000
_cell.length_b   1.000
_cell.length_c   1.000
_cell.angle_alpha   90.00
_cell.angle_beta   90.00
_cell.angle_gamma   90.00
#
_symmetry.space_group_name_H-M   'P 1'
#
loop_
_entity.id
_entity.type
_entity.pdbx_description
1 polymer ?
#
loop_
_entity_poly.entity_id
_entity_poly.type
_entity_poly.pdbx_seq_one_letter_code
_entity_poly.pdbx_strand_id
1 'polypeptide(L)'
;GAVATYHFRNSDDYRDSRVLVAGCAVSALEIASELARRGEARVVVTQRRQRYVLPKFAAGVPSDHRIFTRYGVLANENLAPAEVD
;
A
#
# COMPACT_ATOMS: atom_id res chain seq x y z
N GLY A 1 18.06 14.66 -7.20
CA GLY A 1 16.95 15.62 -7.12
C GLY A 1 15.76 14.99 -6.43
N ALA A 2 14.62 15.69 -6.35
CA ALA A 2 13.36 15.16 -5.83
C ALA A 2 12.25 15.36 -6.87
N VAL A 3 11.33 14.40 -6.98
CA VAL A 3 10.24 14.41 -7.94
C VAL A 3 8.96 13.90 -7.28
N ALA A 4 7.83 14.55 -7.55
CA ALA A 4 6.55 14.10 -7.05
C ALA A 4 6.15 12.78 -7.75
N THR A 5 5.46 11.89 -7.04
CA THR A 5 4.98 10.62 -7.61
C THR A 5 4.11 10.81 -8.84
N TYR A 6 3.48 11.98 -9.00
CA TYR A 6 2.70 12.36 -10.19
C TYR A 6 3.51 12.28 -11.50
N HIS A 7 4.82 12.52 -11.45
CA HIS A 7 5.69 12.49 -12.63
C HIS A 7 6.37 11.13 -12.85
N PHE A 8 6.15 10.15 -11.97
CA PHE A 8 6.66 8.80 -12.18
C PHE A 8 5.95 8.16 -13.37
N ARG A 9 6.72 7.62 -14.32
CA ARG A 9 6.20 6.99 -15.54
C ARG A 9 6.69 5.56 -15.71
N ASN A 10 7.95 5.32 -15.40
CA ASN A 10 8.59 4.02 -15.51
C ASN A 10 9.67 3.91 -14.43
N SER A 11 10.05 2.68 -14.10
CA SER A 11 11.14 2.38 -13.17
C SER A 11 12.52 2.34 -13.85
N ASP A 12 12.58 2.30 -15.18
CA ASP A 12 13.82 2.25 -15.97
C ASP A 12 14.72 3.47 -15.74
N ASP A 13 14.11 4.63 -15.48
CA ASP A 13 14.80 5.89 -15.16
C ASP A 13 15.59 5.85 -13.84
N TYR A 14 15.42 4.80 -13.03
CA TYR A 14 16.00 4.67 -11.69
C TYR A 14 16.97 3.47 -11.56
N ARG A 15 17.40 2.89 -12.68
CA ARG A 15 18.45 1.86 -12.68
C ARG A 15 19.71 2.32 -11.95
N ASP A 16 20.31 1.39 -11.22
CA ASP A 16 21.53 1.54 -10.41
C ASP A 16 21.47 2.67 -9.37
N SER A 17 20.28 3.21 -9.11
CA SER A 17 20.08 4.34 -8.23
C SER A 17 19.82 3.90 -6.79
N ARG A 18 20.08 4.83 -5.86
CA ARG A 18 19.65 4.73 -4.46
C ARG A 18 18.43 5.64 -4.28
N VAL A 19 17.25 5.04 -4.18
CA VAL A 19 15.97 5.75 -4.18
C VAL A 19 15.39 5.78 -2.77
N LEU A 20 15.08 6.99 -2.28
CA LEU A 20 14.27 7.20 -1.08
C LEU A 20 12.85 7.56 -1.52
N VAL A 21 11.87 6.72 -1.17
CA VAL A 21 10.45 7.02 -1.37
C VAL A 21 9.88 7.61 -0.09
N ALA A 22 9.42 8.86 -0.17
CA ALA A 22 8.90 9.61 0.97
C ALA A 22 7.37 9.49 1.07
N GLY A 23 6.89 8.82 2.12
CA GLY A 23 5.47 8.63 2.43
C GLY A 23 4.98 7.20 2.21
N CYS A 24 3.78 6.92 2.73
CA CYS A 24 3.11 5.62 2.65
C CYS A 24 1.73 5.72 1.96
N ALA A 25 1.55 6.69 1.06
CA ALA A 25 0.40 6.70 0.16
C ALA A 25 0.46 5.50 -0.79
N VAL A 26 -0.69 5.08 -1.33
CA VAL A 26 -0.76 3.93 -2.24
C VAL A 26 0.20 4.11 -3.43
N SER A 27 0.24 5.29 -4.05
CA SER A 27 1.17 5.59 -5.15
C SER A 27 2.64 5.41 -4.76
N ALA A 28 3.03 5.89 -3.57
CA ALA A 28 4.39 5.77 -3.07
C ALA A 28 4.78 4.30 -2.88
N LEU A 29 3.91 3.50 -2.26
CA LEU A 29 4.18 2.09 -2.00
C LEU A 29 4.18 1.23 -3.27
N GLU A 30 3.32 1.54 -4.25
CA GLU A 30 3.31 0.87 -5.56
C GLU A 30 4.61 1.18 -6.34
N ILE A 31 5.06 2.44 -6.37
CA ILE A 31 6.34 2.83 -6.99
C ILE A 31 7.53 2.13 -6.29
N ALA A 32 7.56 2.15 -4.95
CA ALA A 32 8.61 1.49 -4.18
C ALA A 32 8.65 -0.02 -4.47
N SER A 33 7.48 -0.66 -4.56
CA SER A 33 7.36 -2.07 -4.87
C SER A 33 7.82 -2.37 -6.29
N GLU A 34 7.44 -1.55 -7.28
CA GLU A 34 7.88 -1.70 -8.67
C GLU A 34 9.41 -1.63 -8.80
N LEU A 35 10.02 -0.60 -8.21
CA LEU A 35 11.47 -0.41 -8.22
C LEU A 35 12.20 -1.58 -7.53
N ALA A 36 11.68 -2.03 -6.38
CA ALA A 36 12.27 -3.16 -5.66
C ALA A 36 12.15 -4.48 -6.43
N ARG A 37 11.03 -4.71 -7.14
CA ARG A 37 10.78 -5.94 -7.90
C ARG A 37 11.71 -6.11 -9.09
N ARG A 38 12.13 -5.01 -9.72
CA ARG A 38 13.11 -5.05 -10.83
C ARG A 38 14.52 -5.36 -10.34
N GLY A 39 14.83 -5.08 -9.07
CA GLY A 39 16.12 -5.39 -8.44
C GLY A 39 17.27 -4.48 -8.85
N GLU A 40 17.02 -3.50 -9.71
CA GLU A 40 18.05 -2.62 -10.28
C GLU A 40 18.31 -1.38 -9.41
N ALA A 41 17.55 -1.17 -8.33
CA ALA A 41 17.70 -0.01 -7.45
C ALA A 41 17.72 -0.42 -5.98
N ARG A 42 18.50 0.31 -5.17
CA ARG A 42 18.37 0.24 -3.71
C ARG A 42 17.24 1.16 -3.27
N VAL A 43 16.13 0.58 -2.82
CA VAL A 43 14.92 1.33 -2.43
C VAL A 43 14.77 1.36 -0.91
N VAL A 44 14.56 2.56 -0.36
CA VAL A 44 14.21 2.78 1.06
C VAL A 44 12.89 3.55 1.11
N VAL A 45 11.96 3.11 1.95
CA VAL A 45 10.70 3.84 2.22
C VAL A 45 10.82 4.55 3.57
N THR A 46 10.41 5.81 3.62
CA THR A 46 10.28 6.56 4.88
C THR A 46 8.85 7.03 5.09
N GLN A 47 8.37 7.01 6.33
CA GLN A 47 7.01 7.41 6.68
C GLN A 47 6.96 8.04 8.07
N ARG A 48 6.09 9.07 8.24
CA ARG A 48 5.87 9.72 9.54
C ARG A 48 4.95 8.91 10.45
N ARG A 49 3.95 8.25 9.88
CA ARG A 49 2.99 7.37 10.58
C ARG A 49 2.84 6.10 9.77
N GLN A 50 2.82 4.96 10.46
CA GLN A 50 2.61 3.67 9.83
C GLN A 50 1.16 3.54 9.32
N ARG A 51 0.98 2.85 8.20
CA ARG A 51 -0.33 2.43 7.70
C ARG A 51 -0.45 0.92 7.74
N TYR A 52 -1.66 0.44 7.98
CA TYR A 52 -2.00 -0.97 7.78
C TYR A 52 -1.86 -1.32 6.30
N VAL A 53 -1.15 -2.42 6.02
CA VAL A 53 -1.02 -2.98 4.68
C VAL A 53 -1.96 -4.18 4.62
N LEU A 54 -3.01 -4.06 3.82
CA LEU A 54 -3.95 -5.15 3.58
C LEU A 54 -3.67 -5.78 2.21
N PRO A 55 -3.72 -7.12 2.09
CA PRO A 55 -3.62 -7.76 0.79
C PRO A 55 -4.84 -7.41 -0.08
N LYS A 56 -4.66 -7.33 -1.40
CA LYS A 56 -5.76 -7.09 -2.35
C LYS A 56 -6.79 -8.23 -2.33
N PHE A 57 -6.35 -9.45 -1.99
CA PHE A 57 -7.19 -10.64 -1.88
C PHE A 57 -7.03 -11.30 -0.52
N ALA A 58 -8.15 -11.74 0.06
CA ALA A 58 -8.22 -12.58 1.25
C ALA A 58 -8.96 -13.87 0.90
N ALA A 59 -8.29 -15.02 1.06
CA ALA A 59 -8.82 -16.34 0.67
C ALA A 59 -9.37 -16.39 -0.78
N GLY A 60 -8.66 -15.75 -1.71
CA GLY A 60 -9.05 -15.70 -3.14
C GLY A 60 -10.16 -14.71 -3.49
N VAL A 61 -10.70 -13.98 -2.51
CA VAL A 61 -11.77 -12.99 -2.72
C VAL A 61 -11.20 -11.57 -2.58
N PRO A 62 -11.59 -10.60 -3.42
CA PRO A 62 -11.24 -9.19 -3.22
C PRO A 62 -11.54 -8.74 -1.79
N SER A 63 -10.56 -8.15 -1.12
CA SER A 63 -10.66 -7.83 0.31
C SER A 63 -11.74 -6.78 0.59
N ASP A 64 -11.95 -5.84 -0.30
CA ASP A 64 -12.99 -4.81 -0.23
C ASP A 64 -14.41 -5.41 -0.18
N HIS A 65 -14.67 -6.47 -0.96
CA HIS A 65 -15.94 -7.19 -0.94
C HIS A 65 -16.22 -7.87 0.40
N ARG A 66 -15.20 -8.19 1.18
CA ARG A 66 -15.35 -8.78 2.52
C ARG A 66 -15.42 -7.73 3.62
N ILE A 67 -14.61 -6.67 3.51
CA ILE A 67 -14.44 -5.65 4.55
C ILE A 67 -15.56 -4.60 4.50
N PHE A 68 -15.99 -4.19 3.31
CA PHE A 68 -16.96 -3.10 3.14
C PHE A 68 -18.35 -3.65 2.87
N THR A 69 -18.95 -4.23 3.92
CA THR A 69 -20.33 -4.73 3.86
C THR A 69 -21.24 -3.93 4.78
N ARG A 70 -22.53 -3.81 4.41
CA ARG A 70 -23.53 -3.20 5.29
C ARG A 70 -23.63 -3.95 6.62
N TYR A 71 -23.52 -5.28 6.59
CA TYR A 71 -23.47 -6.10 7.80
C TYR A 71 -22.30 -5.68 8.70
N GLY A 72 -21.07 -5.62 8.15
CA GLY A 72 -19.88 -5.27 8.94
C GLY A 72 -19.98 -3.91 9.63
N VAL A 73 -20.57 -2.91 8.95
CA VAL A 73 -20.84 -1.60 9.57
C VAL A 73 -21.83 -1.73 10.73
N LEU A 74 -22.99 -2.37 10.53
CA LEU A 74 -24.01 -2.51 11.56
C LEU A 74 -23.53 -3.38 12.74
N ALA A 75 -22.79 -4.46 12.48
CA ALA A 75 -22.23 -5.33 13.50
C ALA A 75 -21.24 -4.55 14.38
N ASN A 76 -20.33 -3.79 13.77
CA ASN A 76 -19.33 -3.01 14.50
C ASN A 76 -19.93 -1.83 15.30
N GLU A 77 -21.12 -1.36 14.93
CA GLU A 77 -21.86 -0.34 15.68
C GLU A 77 -22.64 -0.91 16.88
N ASN A 78 -23.12 -2.15 16.79
CA ASN A 78 -24.12 -2.69 17.72
C ASN A 78 -23.64 -3.88 18.57
N LEU A 79 -22.55 -4.56 18.19
CA LEU A 79 -22.05 -5.76 18.88
C LEU A 79 -20.76 -5.46 19.64
N ALA A 80 -20.43 -6.30 20.63
CA ALA A 80 -19.12 -6.22 21.26
C ALA A 80 -18.04 -6.65 20.24
N PRO A 81 -16.79 -6.13 20.31
CA PRO A 81 -15.75 -6.48 19.34
C PRO A 81 -15.44 -7.98 19.22
N ALA A 82 -15.68 -8.76 20.27
CA ALA A 82 -15.50 -10.22 20.26
C ALA A 82 -16.61 -10.97 19.50
N GLU A 83 -17.68 -10.28 19.14
CA GLU A 83 -18.86 -10.82 18.45
C GLU A 83 -18.93 -10.39 16.97
N VAL A 84 -17.93 -9.66 16.47
CA VAL A 84 -17.81 -9.27 15.06
C VAL A 84 -16.95 -10.31 14.34
N ASP A 85 -17.51 -10.95 13.30
CA ASP A 85 -16.89 -12.02 12.49
C ASP A 85 -15.59 -11.62 11.77
#